data_AF-A0AAW4R596-F1
#
_entry.id   AF-A0AAW4R596-F1
#
_cell.length_a   1.000
_cell.length_b   1.000
_cell.length_c   1.000
_cell.angle_alpha   90.00
_cell.angle_beta   90.00
_cell.angle_gamma   90.00
#
_symmetry.space_group_name_H-M   'P 1'
#
loop_
_entity.id
_entity.type
_entity.pdbx_description
1 polymer ?
#
loop_
_entity_poly.entity_id
_entity_poly.type
_entity_poly.pdbx_seq_one_letter_code
_entity_poly.pdbx_strand_id
1 'polypeptide(L)'
;GGGNAATNACDMAIGIGCSVTILEVNQERIAYLRKQYATEEVNIIESNTENLERTIKEADLFISTILIPGSRPPKIVKEYMVQSMKPGSVIVDIAIDQGGTVETIDHYTTHDNPVFIKHDVIHYAVPNMPGATPRTSTMA
;
A
#
# COMPACT_ATOMS: atom_id res chain seq x y z
N GLY A 1 -0.72 -0.55 -6.60
CA GLY A 1 -1.26 -1.79 -7.17
C GLY A 1 -2.74 -1.82 -6.92
N GLY A 2 -3.52 -2.34 -7.86
CA GLY A 2 -4.98 -2.33 -7.89
C GLY A 2 -5.60 -3.72 -7.81
N GLY A 3 -4.86 -4.74 -7.35
CA GLY A 3 -5.35 -6.10 -7.16
C GLY A 3 -6.29 -6.26 -5.94
N ASN A 4 -6.53 -7.50 -5.51
CA ASN A 4 -7.51 -7.81 -4.46
C ASN A 4 -7.18 -7.15 -3.11
N ALA A 5 -5.91 -7.14 -2.69
CA ALA A 5 -5.51 -6.49 -1.45
C ALA A 5 -5.82 -4.98 -1.48
N ALA A 6 -5.62 -4.35 -2.64
CA ALA A 6 -5.90 -2.94 -2.84
C ALA A 6 -7.39 -2.61 -2.84
N THR A 7 -8.22 -3.42 -3.50
CA THR A 7 -9.68 -3.20 -3.51
C THR A 7 -10.28 -3.35 -2.11
N ASN A 8 -9.87 -4.37 -1.34
CA ASN A 8 -10.32 -4.53 0.05
C ASN A 8 -9.84 -3.37 0.94
N ALA A 9 -8.59 -2.92 0.77
CA ALA A 9 -8.09 -1.75 1.50
C ALA A 9 -8.87 -0.47 1.13
N CYS A 10 -9.19 -0.29 -0.16
CA CYS A 10 -9.99 0.81 -0.66
C CYS A 10 -11.40 0.81 -0.08
N ASP A 11 -12.10 -0.33 -0.10
CA ASP A 11 -13.46 -0.46 0.42
C ASP A 11 -13.53 -0.12 1.91
N MET A 12 -12.55 -0.60 2.69
CA MET A 12 -12.43 -0.25 4.12
C MET A 12 -12.16 1.24 4.33
N ALA A 13 -11.25 1.84 3.55
CA ALA A 13 -10.89 3.24 3.66
C ALA A 13 -12.07 4.17 3.30
N ILE A 14 -12.82 3.87 2.24
CA ILE A 14 -14.06 4.58 1.89
C ILE A 14 -15.08 4.44 3.02
N GLY A 15 -15.23 3.24 3.57
CA GLY A 15 -16.17 2.96 4.67
C GLY A 15 -15.93 3.79 5.93
N ILE A 16 -14.70 4.27 6.14
CA ILE A 16 -14.34 5.17 7.25
C ILE A 16 -14.19 6.65 6.81
N GLY A 17 -14.56 6.98 5.57
CA GLY A 17 -14.61 8.36 5.06
C GLY A 17 -13.27 8.91 4.55
N CYS A 18 -12.31 8.07 4.20
CA CYS A 18 -11.05 8.52 3.60
C CYS A 18 -11.20 8.82 2.10
N SER A 19 -10.47 9.83 1.61
CA SER A 19 -10.20 10.00 0.18
C SER A 19 -9.12 9.01 -0.26
N VAL A 20 -9.39 8.24 -1.32
CA VAL A 20 -8.48 7.15 -1.75
C VAL A 20 -7.92 7.41 -3.13
N THR A 21 -6.61 7.18 -3.31
CA THR A 21 -5.98 7.12 -4.64
C THR A 21 -5.38 5.74 -4.88
N ILE A 22 -5.73 5.10 -6.00
CA ILE A 22 -5.15 3.84 -6.45
C ILE A 22 -4.25 4.10 -7.65
N LEU A 23 -2.97 3.71 -7.53
CA LEU A 23 -2.03 3.65 -8.65
C LEU A 23 -1.97 2.23 -9.21
N GLU A 24 -2.21 2.07 -10.51
CA GLU A 24 -2.19 0.78 -11.23
C GLU A 24 -1.50 0.91 -12.60
N VAL A 25 -0.78 -0.11 -13.06
CA VAL A 25 -0.07 -0.11 -14.36
C VAL A 25 -0.92 -0.73 -15.48
N ASN A 26 -1.79 -1.68 -15.15
CA ASN A 26 -2.61 -2.38 -16.13
C ASN A 26 -3.84 -1.53 -16.51
N GLN A 27 -3.94 -1.14 -17.78
CA GLN A 27 -5.00 -0.27 -18.30
C GLN A 27 -6.40 -0.91 -18.23
N GLU A 28 -6.52 -2.21 -18.45
CA GLU A 28 -7.79 -2.93 -18.28
C GLU A 28 -8.23 -2.91 -16.82
N ARG A 29 -7.27 -3.08 -15.89
CA ARG A 29 -7.54 -3.02 -14.46
C ARG A 29 -7.93 -1.61 -14.02
N ILE A 30 -7.30 -0.57 -14.55
CA ILE A 30 -7.70 0.83 -14.34
C ILE A 30 -9.15 1.04 -14.79
N ALA A 31 -9.50 0.60 -16.00
CA ALA A 31 -10.86 0.73 -16.52
C ALA A 31 -11.89 0.00 -15.65
N TYR A 32 -11.56 -1.21 -15.20
CA TYR A 32 -12.37 -1.97 -14.26
C TYR A 32 -12.58 -1.21 -12.93
N LEU A 33 -11.51 -0.71 -12.30
CA LEU A 33 -11.58 0.00 -11.02
C LEU A 33 -12.37 1.30 -11.15
N ARG A 34 -12.20 2.05 -12.24
CA ARG A 34 -12.99 3.27 -12.50
C ARG A 34 -14.48 2.98 -12.63
N LYS A 35 -14.84 1.85 -13.25
CA LYS A 35 -16.25 1.42 -13.34
C LYS A 35 -16.78 0.97 -11.97
N GLN A 36 -15.97 0.23 -11.21
CA GLN A 36 -16.31 -0.28 -9.89
C GLN A 36 -16.60 0.85 -8.90
N TYR A 37 -15.76 1.88 -8.89
CA TYR A 37 -15.82 3.00 -7.93
C TYR A 37 -16.38 4.30 -8.56
N ALA A 38 -17.29 4.17 -9.53
CA ALA A 38 -17.79 5.31 -10.30
C ALA A 38 -18.66 6.29 -9.49
N THR A 39 -19.16 5.86 -8.33
CA THR A 39 -20.03 6.64 -7.44
C THR A 39 -19.34 7.09 -6.16
N GLU A 40 -18.07 6.74 -6.01
CA GLU A 40 -17.26 6.89 -4.82
C GLU A 40 -16.15 7.90 -5.08
N GLU A 41 -15.64 8.54 -4.03
CA GLU A 41 -14.52 9.48 -4.13
C GLU A 41 -13.17 8.75 -4.17
N VAL A 42 -12.98 7.95 -5.22
CA VAL A 42 -11.75 7.20 -5.47
C VAL A 42 -11.09 7.72 -6.74
N ASN A 43 -9.83 8.11 -6.62
CA ASN A 43 -9.03 8.51 -7.76
C ASN A 43 -8.22 7.32 -8.29
N ILE A 44 -8.50 6.88 -9.51
CA ILE A 44 -7.76 5.78 -10.16
C ILE A 44 -6.85 6.36 -11.23
N ILE A 45 -5.55 6.29 -11.00
CA ILE A 45 -4.52 6.87 -11.87
C ILE A 45 -3.51 5.82 -12.32
N GLU A 46 -2.87 6.10 -13.45
CA GLU A 46 -1.78 5.26 -13.95
C GLU A 46 -0.56 5.34 -13.02
N SER A 47 0.01 4.18 -12.72
CA SER A 47 1.21 4.04 -11.91
C SER A 47 2.45 4.29 -12.77
N ASN A 48 3.05 5.45 -12.59
CA ASN A 48 4.38 5.80 -13.09
C ASN A 48 5.15 6.55 -12.00
N THR A 49 6.45 6.78 -12.20
CA THR A 49 7.31 7.43 -11.19
C THR A 49 6.78 8.80 -10.78
N GLU A 50 6.39 9.64 -11.73
CA GLU A 50 5.88 10.99 -11.48
C GLU A 50 4.62 10.98 -10.62
N ASN A 51 3.63 10.14 -10.97
CA ASN A 51 2.40 10.01 -10.19
C ASN A 51 2.66 9.45 -8.79
N LEU A 52 3.58 8.49 -8.65
CA LEU A 52 3.95 7.94 -7.34
C LEU A 52 4.61 9.02 -6.46
N GLU A 53 5.58 9.76 -6.99
CA GLU A 53 6.25 10.85 -6.28
C GLU A 53 5.29 11.93 -5.82
N ARG A 54 4.37 12.34 -6.70
CA ARG A 54 3.38 13.37 -6.40
C ARG A 54 2.41 12.91 -5.32
N THR A 55 1.86 11.70 -5.46
CA THR A 55 0.80 11.21 -4.56
C THR A 55 1.33 10.82 -3.19
N ILE A 56 2.52 10.20 -3.11
CA ILE A 56 3.07 9.76 -1.83
C ILE A 56 3.43 10.93 -0.91
N LYS A 57 3.84 12.07 -1.48
CA LYS A 57 4.11 13.31 -0.75
C LYS A 57 2.88 13.86 -0.01
N GLU A 58 1.70 13.68 -0.59
CA GLU A 58 0.43 14.17 -0.04
C GLU A 58 -0.26 13.15 0.87
N ALA A 59 0.16 11.89 0.84
CA ALA A 59 -0.47 10.80 1.56
C ALA A 59 -0.21 10.85 3.07
N ASP A 60 -1.27 10.70 3.87
CA ASP A 60 -1.17 10.44 5.31
C ASP A 60 -0.96 8.94 5.59
N LEU A 61 -1.42 8.08 4.68
CA LEU A 61 -1.23 6.63 4.68
C LEU A 61 -0.94 6.13 3.27
N PHE A 62 0.17 5.41 3.10
CA PHE A 62 0.54 4.72 1.87
C PHE A 62 0.51 3.21 2.09
N ILE A 63 -0.26 2.48 1.28
CA ILE A 63 -0.34 1.02 1.35
C ILE A 63 0.25 0.42 0.07
N SER A 64 1.34 -0.31 0.19
CA SER A 64 1.86 -1.09 -0.92
C SER A 64 1.21 -2.45 -0.99
N THR A 65 0.60 -2.74 -2.14
CA THR A 65 -0.19 -3.96 -2.40
C THR A 65 0.33 -4.72 -3.62
N ILE A 66 1.55 -4.42 -4.06
CA ILE A 66 2.12 -5.02 -5.27
C ILE A 66 2.51 -6.47 -4.98
N LEU A 67 1.98 -7.37 -5.79
CA LEU A 67 2.31 -8.79 -5.77
C LEU A 67 2.84 -9.17 -7.16
N ILE A 68 4.07 -9.67 -7.22
CA ILE A 68 4.64 -10.22 -8.46
C ILE A 68 4.84 -11.73 -8.25
N PRO A 69 3.97 -12.58 -8.81
CA PRO A 69 4.07 -14.03 -8.61
C PRO A 69 5.46 -14.55 -9.01
N GLY A 70 6.10 -15.30 -8.10
CA GLY A 70 7.38 -15.98 -8.37
C GLY A 70 8.63 -15.09 -8.39
N SER A 71 8.52 -13.79 -8.08
CA SER A 71 9.67 -12.89 -8.03
C SER A 71 9.59 -11.92 -6.86
N ARG A 72 10.74 -11.45 -6.36
CA ARG A 72 10.75 -10.33 -5.43
C ARG A 72 10.27 -9.07 -6.14
N PRO A 73 9.38 -8.28 -5.55
CA PRO A 73 8.96 -7.03 -6.15
C PRO A 73 10.15 -6.05 -6.18
N PRO A 74 10.26 -5.20 -7.20
CA PRO A 74 11.25 -4.15 -7.23
C PRO A 74 10.98 -3.13 -6.13
N LYS A 75 12.04 -2.51 -5.61
CA LYS A 75 11.94 -1.38 -4.70
C LYS A 75 11.51 -0.12 -5.48
N ILE A 76 10.21 0.10 -5.58
CA ILE A 76 9.63 1.21 -6.33
C ILE A 76 9.48 2.49 -5.50
N VAL A 77 9.30 2.36 -4.18
CA VAL A 77 9.26 3.52 -3.28
C VAL A 77 10.67 3.79 -2.81
N LYS A 78 11.26 4.83 -3.40
CA LYS A 78 12.63 5.25 -3.15
C LYS A 78 12.75 6.00 -1.83
N GLU A 79 13.93 5.99 -1.22
CA GLU A 79 14.15 6.69 0.06
C GLU A 79 13.82 8.19 -0.01
N TYR A 80 14.16 8.88 -1.11
CA TYR A 80 13.80 10.29 -1.30
C TYR A 80 12.29 10.53 -1.36
N MET A 81 11.50 9.54 -1.81
CA MET A 81 10.04 9.63 -1.79
C MET A 81 9.53 9.57 -0.36
N VAL A 82 10.08 8.67 0.46
CA VAL A 82 9.73 8.55 1.89
C VAL A 82 10.09 9.83 2.65
N GLN A 83 11.26 10.41 2.40
CA GLN A 83 11.68 11.69 2.99
C GLN A 83 10.76 12.86 2.59
N SER A 84 10.05 12.76 1.48
CA SER A 84 9.11 13.79 1.02
C SER A 84 7.73 13.71 1.70
N MET A 85 7.43 12.60 2.38
CA MET A 85 6.14 12.41 3.04
C MET A 85 5.99 13.32 4.25
N LYS A 86 4.74 13.51 4.67
CA LYS A 86 4.42 14.26 5.89
C LYS A 86 4.99 13.55 7.12
N PRO A 87 5.62 14.26 8.07
CA PRO A 87 5.94 13.69 9.37
C PRO A 87 4.70 13.09 10.05
N GLY A 88 4.84 11.88 10.61
CA GLY A 88 3.75 11.12 11.22
C GLY A 88 2.89 10.33 10.22
N SER A 89 3.13 10.45 8.91
CA SER A 89 2.48 9.58 7.92
C SER A 89 2.91 8.12 8.08
N VAL A 90 2.10 7.22 7.53
CA VAL A 90 2.27 5.77 7.70
C VAL A 90 2.50 5.10 6.36
N ILE A 91 3.46 4.17 6.32
CA ILE A 91 3.65 3.20 5.24
C ILE A 91 3.27 1.82 5.75
N VAL A 92 2.39 1.13 5.04
CA VAL A 92 2.06 -0.29 5.24
C VAL A 92 2.51 -1.06 4.00
N ASP A 93 3.50 -1.94 4.13
CA ASP A 93 3.99 -2.75 3.00
C ASP A 93 3.42 -4.17 3.08
N ILE A 94 2.29 -4.42 2.41
CA ILE A 94 1.68 -5.78 2.37
C ILE A 94 2.56 -6.73 1.54
N ALA A 95 3.37 -6.21 0.62
CA ALA A 95 4.30 -6.99 -0.19
C ALA A 95 5.53 -7.47 0.60
N ILE A 96 5.59 -7.17 1.90
CA ILE A 96 6.72 -7.49 2.77
C ILE A 96 7.01 -8.99 2.84
N ASP A 97 5.97 -9.83 2.72
CA ASP A 97 6.07 -11.29 2.62
C ASP A 97 6.94 -11.77 1.44
N GLN A 98 7.18 -10.91 0.44
CA GLN A 98 8.00 -11.19 -0.73
C GLN A 98 9.25 -10.30 -0.83
N GLY A 99 9.58 -9.57 0.24
CA GLY A 99 10.74 -8.67 0.30
C GLY A 99 10.40 -7.18 0.20
N GLY A 100 9.12 -6.83 0.04
CA GLY A 100 8.63 -5.45 0.11
C GLY A 100 9.06 -4.56 -1.06
N THR A 101 8.37 -3.45 -1.20
CA THR A 101 8.51 -2.48 -2.31
C THR A 101 9.17 -1.17 -1.89
N VAL A 102 9.38 -0.98 -0.59
CA VAL A 102 9.89 0.26 -0.02
C VAL A 102 11.36 0.10 0.37
N GLU A 103 12.21 1.04 -0.05
CA GLU A 103 13.66 1.01 0.21
C GLU A 103 14.00 1.24 1.69
N THR A 104 13.24 2.09 2.37
CA THR A 104 13.50 2.43 3.78
C THR A 104 13.11 1.32 4.75
N ILE A 105 12.37 0.30 4.29
CA ILE A 105 12.08 -0.91 5.04
C ILE A 105 13.27 -1.86 4.88
N ASP A 106 14.20 -1.77 5.83
CA ASP A 106 15.44 -2.55 5.88
C ASP A 106 15.33 -3.82 6.74
N HIS A 107 14.25 -3.96 7.52
CA HIS A 107 13.94 -5.16 8.30
C HIS A 107 12.43 -5.39 8.42
N TYR A 108 12.06 -6.61 8.80
CA TYR A 108 10.69 -6.98 9.12
C TYR A 108 10.33 -6.58 10.55
N THR A 109 9.09 -6.15 10.75
CA THR A 109 8.50 -5.97 12.08
C THR A 109 7.71 -7.23 12.47
N THR A 110 7.19 -7.27 13.69
CA THR A 110 6.44 -8.43 14.21
C THR A 110 5.12 -7.97 14.80
N HIS A 111 4.18 -8.88 15.05
CA HIS A 111 2.92 -8.51 15.73
C HIS A 111 3.16 -7.88 17.10
N ASP A 112 4.20 -8.29 17.83
CA ASP A 112 4.55 -7.74 19.14
C ASP A 112 5.22 -6.36 19.06
N ASN A 113 5.97 -6.11 17.98
CA ASN A 113 6.59 -4.82 17.70
C ASN A 113 6.36 -4.44 16.22
N PRO A 114 5.19 -3.87 15.90
CA PRO A 114 4.67 -3.82 14.53
C PRO A 114 5.17 -2.65 13.70
N VAL A 115 5.84 -1.68 14.33
CA VAL A 115 6.26 -0.45 13.65
C VAL A 115 7.66 -0.01 14.06
N PHE A 116 8.34 0.68 13.15
CA PHE A 116 9.49 1.53 13.44
C PHE A 116 9.32 2.87 12.74
N ILE A 117 10.16 3.85 13.08
CA ILE A 117 10.11 5.20 12.48
C ILE A 117 11.42 5.46 11.74
N LYS A 118 11.32 5.96 10.50
CA LYS A 118 12.46 6.43 9.70
C LYS A 118 12.04 7.64 8.86
N HIS A 119 12.84 8.70 8.91
CA HIS A 119 12.51 10.00 8.29
C HIS A 119 11.16 10.57 8.75
N ASP A 120 10.86 10.43 10.05
CA ASP A 120 9.57 10.80 10.65
C ASP A 120 8.34 10.11 10.06
N VAL A 121 8.53 9.07 9.22
CA VAL A 121 7.47 8.22 8.68
C VAL A 121 7.42 6.92 9.48
N ILE A 122 6.21 6.48 9.82
CA ILE A 122 5.97 5.24 10.55
C ILE A 122 5.88 4.09 9.53
N HIS A 123 6.69 3.05 9.70
CA HIS A 123 6.71 1.88 8.82
C HIS A 123 6.09 0.68 9.52
N TYR A 124 5.02 0.14 8.95
CA TYR A 124 4.44 -1.15 9.30
C TYR A 124 4.86 -2.19 8.25
N ALA A 125 5.59 -3.20 8.70
CA ALA A 125 6.25 -4.20 7.84
C ALA A 125 6.11 -5.61 8.42
N VAL A 126 4.95 -5.91 9.00
CA VAL A 126 4.67 -7.19 9.66
C VAL A 126 4.29 -8.22 8.59
N PRO A 127 5.06 -9.30 8.42
CA PRO A 127 4.70 -10.39 7.52
C PRO A 127 3.51 -11.17 8.07
N ASN A 128 2.82 -11.92 7.21
CA ASN A 128 1.68 -12.75 7.59
C ASN A 128 0.60 -11.97 8.39
N MET A 129 0.15 -10.83 7.84
CA MET A 129 -0.93 -10.02 8.42
C MET A 129 -2.22 -10.82 8.71
N PRO A 130 -2.66 -11.78 7.87
CA PRO A 130 -3.84 -12.60 8.17
C PRO A 130 -3.72 -13.40 9.48
N GLY A 131 -2.50 -13.68 9.96
CA GLY A 131 -2.27 -14.35 11.24
C GLY A 131 -2.88 -13.62 12.45
N ALA A 132 -3.16 -12.31 12.35
CA ALA A 132 -3.84 -11.55 13.39
C ALA A 132 -5.34 -11.88 13.52
N THR A 133 -5.96 -12.49 12.51
CA THR A 133 -7.40 -12.84 12.50
C THR A 133 -7.62 -14.34 12.21
N PRO A 134 -7.05 -15.24 13.04
CA PRO A 134 -6.88 -16.66 12.69
C PRO A 134 -8.19 -17.40 12.40
N ARG A 135 -9.27 -17.07 13.13
CA ARG A 135 -10.59 -17.67 12.90
C ARG A 135 -11.12 -17.36 11.51
N THR A 136 -11.07 -16.09 11.12
CA THR A 136 -11.55 -15.62 9.81
C THR A 136 -10.67 -16.18 8.70
N SER A 137 -9.35 -16.12 8.85
CA SER A 137 -8.41 -16.61 7.82
C SER A 137 -8.46 -18.12 7.63
N THR A 138 -8.79 -18.90 8.66
CA THR A 138 -8.93 -20.36 8.54
C THR A 138 -10.23 -20.76 7.84
N MET A 139 -11.28 -19.93 7.91
CA MET A 139 -12.57 -20.19 7.27
C MET A 139 -12.63 -19.75 5.80
N ALA A 140 -11.70 -18.88 5.37
CA ALA A 140 -11.66 -18.25 4.06
C ALA A 140 -11.03 -19.12 2.96
#